data_AF-A0A834HL91-F1
#
_entry.id   AF-A0A834HL91-F1
#
_cell.length_a   1.000
_cell.length_b   1.000
_cell.length_c   1.000
_cell.angle_alpha   90.00
_cell.angle_beta   90.00
_cell.angle_gamma   90.00
#
_symmetry.space_group_name_H-M   'P 1'
#
loop_
_entity.id
_entity.type
_entity.pdbx_description
1 polymer ?
#
loop_
_entity_poly.entity_id
_entity_poly.type
_entity_poly.pdbx_seq_one_letter_code
_entity_poly.pdbx_strand_id
1 'polypeptide(L)'
;MDKKEFRVLIKYCVLKGKNTVEANTWLDAEFPDTVPRKSTVKYWYAKFKISNERVHHIIDEYLGMRKLCGKWVPRELTFDQKQGRVDDSEQCLKMVEHNKSEYLRRYVTMGKT
;
A
#
# COMPACT_ATOMS: atom_id res chain seq x y z
N MET A 1 -20.34 -22.58 3.68
CA MET A 1 -19.13 -21.75 3.83
C MET A 1 -19.24 -20.50 2.98
N ASP A 2 -18.62 -19.42 3.43
CA ASP A 2 -18.52 -18.18 2.68
C ASP A 2 -17.33 -18.18 1.69
N LYS A 3 -17.25 -17.15 0.83
CA LYS A 3 -16.16 -17.04 -0.16
C LYS A 3 -14.77 -16.81 0.47
N LYS A 4 -14.70 -16.27 1.68
CA LYS A 4 -13.43 -16.00 2.39
C LYS A 4 -12.86 -17.29 2.97
N GLU A 5 -13.70 -18.15 3.52
CA GLU A 5 -13.35 -19.47 4.04
C GLU A 5 -12.77 -20.35 2.92
N PHE A 6 -13.44 -20.43 1.76
CA PHE A 6 -12.89 -21.16 0.61
C PHE A 6 -11.52 -20.62 0.14
N ARG A 7 -11.31 -19.30 0.20
CA ARG A 7 -10.01 -18.71 -0.12
C ARG A 7 -8.91 -19.20 0.82
N VAL A 8 -9.20 -19.38 2.11
CA VAL A 8 -8.26 -19.93 3.09
C VAL A 8 -7.95 -21.40 2.79
N LEU A 9 -8.96 -22.20 2.46
CA LEU A 9 -8.79 -23.62 2.14
C LEU A 9 -8.00 -23.85 0.85
N ILE A 10 -8.23 -23.03 -0.17
CA ILE A 10 -7.44 -23.08 -1.42
C ILE A 10 -5.99 -22.72 -1.14
N LYS A 11 -5.73 -21.73 -0.28
CA LYS A 11 -4.36 -21.40 0.16
C LYS A 11 -3.72 -22.58 0.89
N TYR A 12 -4.46 -23.25 1.77
CA TYR A 12 -3.99 -24.45 2.45
C TYR A 12 -3.62 -25.58 1.48
N CYS A 13 -4.44 -25.83 0.45
CA CYS A 13 -4.14 -26.83 -0.59
C CYS A 13 -2.82 -26.52 -1.31
N VAL A 14 -2.57 -25.26 -1.67
CA VAL A 14 -1.31 -24.82 -2.28
C VAL A 14 -0.13 -25.06 -1.34
N LEU A 15 -0.27 -24.72 -0.05
CA LEU A 15 0.79 -24.93 0.96
C LEU A 15 1.09 -26.42 1.21
N LYS A 16 0.09 -27.30 1.01
CA LYS A 16 0.27 -28.76 1.06
C LYS A 16 0.82 -29.37 -0.22
N GLY A 17 1.16 -28.56 -1.22
CA GLY A 17 1.73 -29.02 -2.49
C GLY A 17 0.72 -29.70 -3.42
N LYS A 18 -0.58 -29.70 -3.07
CA LYS A 18 -1.63 -30.29 -3.93
C LYS A 18 -1.75 -29.50 -5.21
N ASN A 19 -1.90 -30.15 -6.35
CA ASN A 19 -2.15 -29.47 -7.63
C ASN A 19 -3.61 -28.97 -7.73
N THR A 20 -3.95 -28.21 -8.79
CA THR A 20 -5.31 -27.66 -8.95
C THR A 20 -6.39 -28.73 -9.05
N VAL A 21 -6.10 -29.88 -9.65
CA VAL A 21 -7.08 -30.97 -9.82
C VAL A 21 -7.34 -31.62 -8.46
N GLU A 22 -6.27 -31.98 -7.73
CA GLU A 22 -6.37 -32.54 -6.38
C GLU A 22 -7.09 -31.60 -5.40
N ALA A 23 -6.84 -30.29 -5.50
CA ALA A 23 -7.53 -29.29 -4.69
C ALA A 23 -9.03 -29.22 -4.99
N ASN A 24 -9.43 -29.29 -6.28
CA ASN A 24 -10.84 -29.34 -6.65
C ASN A 24 -11.49 -30.64 -6.17
N THR A 25 -10.87 -31.79 -6.42
CA THR A 25 -11.38 -33.10 -5.98
C THR A 25 -11.54 -33.16 -4.46
N TRP A 26 -10.59 -32.60 -3.71
CA TRP A 26 -10.68 -32.53 -2.25
C TRP A 26 -11.83 -31.60 -1.80
N LEU A 27 -11.99 -30.42 -2.41
CA LEU A 27 -13.11 -29.52 -2.10
C LEU A 27 -14.46 -30.14 -2.46
N ASP A 28 -14.53 -30.88 -3.57
CA ASP A 28 -15.73 -31.59 -4.03
C ASP A 28 -16.13 -32.70 -3.05
N ALA A 29 -15.16 -33.43 -2.50
CA ALA A 29 -15.39 -34.49 -1.52
C ALA A 29 -15.84 -33.95 -0.15
N GLU A 30 -15.21 -32.88 0.32
CA GLU A 30 -15.42 -32.40 1.69
C GLU A 30 -16.58 -31.41 1.82
N PHE A 31 -16.94 -30.70 0.73
CA PHE A 31 -17.97 -29.66 0.73
C PHE A 31 -18.94 -29.76 -0.47
N PRO A 32 -19.58 -30.91 -0.72
CA PRO A 32 -20.32 -31.18 -1.96
C PRO A 32 -21.45 -30.17 -2.28
N ASP A 33 -22.14 -29.67 -1.26
CA ASP A 33 -23.27 -28.74 -1.45
C ASP A 33 -22.86 -27.27 -1.61
N THR A 34 -21.60 -26.95 -1.32
CA THR A 34 -21.12 -25.55 -1.32
C THR A 34 -19.84 -25.34 -2.12
N VAL A 35 -19.50 -26.26 -3.01
CA VAL A 35 -18.27 -26.22 -3.80
C VAL A 35 -18.18 -24.91 -4.62
N PRO A 36 -17.07 -24.17 -4.51
CA PRO A 36 -16.81 -23.05 -5.40
C PRO A 36 -16.63 -23.54 -6.85
N ARG A 37 -17.10 -22.76 -7.82
CA ARG A 37 -16.86 -23.05 -9.24
C ARG A 37 -15.37 -23.32 -9.49
N LYS A 38 -15.06 -24.30 -10.34
CA LYS A 38 -13.68 -24.67 -10.72
C LYS A 38 -12.85 -23.46 -11.21
N SER A 39 -13.48 -22.48 -11.86
CA SER A 39 -12.85 -21.22 -12.26
C SER A 39 -12.38 -20.37 -11.07
N THR A 40 -13.19 -20.30 -10.00
CA THR A 40 -12.85 -19.62 -8.74
C THR A 40 -11.64 -20.28 -8.07
N VAL A 41 -11.62 -21.63 -8.03
CA VAL A 41 -10.49 -22.38 -7.49
C VAL A 41 -9.22 -22.11 -8.29
N LYS A 42 -9.30 -22.21 -9.62
CA LYS A 42 -8.16 -21.93 -10.51
C LYS A 42 -7.62 -20.50 -10.35
N TYR A 43 -8.49 -19.51 -10.24
CA TYR A 43 -8.12 -18.10 -10.02
C TYR A 43 -7.31 -17.93 -8.72
N TRP A 44 -7.84 -18.40 -7.60
CA TRP A 44 -7.18 -18.27 -6.31
C TRP A 44 -5.89 -19.09 -6.23
N TYR A 45 -5.91 -20.29 -6.79
CA TYR A 45 -4.75 -21.15 -6.83
C TYR A 45 -3.60 -20.51 -7.61
N ALA A 46 -3.87 -19.95 -8.80
CA ALA A 46 -2.88 -19.22 -9.58
C ALA A 46 -2.33 -18.02 -8.79
N LYS A 47 -3.22 -17.26 -8.13
CA LYS A 47 -2.84 -16.11 -7.30
C LYS A 47 -1.95 -16.48 -6.11
N PHE A 48 -2.16 -17.66 -5.51
CA PHE A 48 -1.33 -18.15 -4.39
C PHE A 48 -0.04 -18.84 -4.84
N LYS A 49 0.03 -19.33 -6.09
CA LYS A 49 1.24 -19.92 -6.65
C LYS A 49 2.27 -18.91 -7.13
N ILE A 50 1.90 -17.64 -7.27
CA ILE A 50 2.89 -16.58 -7.51
C ILE A 50 3.65 -16.37 -6.20
N SER A 51 4.95 -16.68 -6.21
CA SER A 51 5.80 -16.49 -5.04
C SER A 51 6.05 -15.00 -4.79
N ASN A 52 6.34 -14.62 -3.55
CA ASN A 52 6.64 -13.21 -3.22
C ASN A 52 7.85 -12.73 -4.02
N GLU A 53 8.85 -13.59 -4.24
CA GLU A 53 10.03 -13.29 -5.05
C GLU A 53 9.64 -12.95 -6.49
N ARG A 54 8.67 -13.68 -7.06
CA ARG A 54 8.18 -13.37 -8.42
C ARG A 54 7.35 -12.09 -8.46
N VAL A 55 6.58 -11.79 -7.41
CA VAL A 55 5.91 -10.49 -7.28
C VAL A 55 6.93 -9.36 -7.20
N HIS A 56 7.96 -9.51 -6.36
CA HIS A 56 9.03 -8.53 -6.21
C HIS A 56 9.76 -8.32 -7.54
N HIS A 57 10.14 -9.39 -8.24
CA HIS A 57 10.76 -9.30 -9.58
C HIS A 57 9.86 -8.58 -10.59
N ILE A 58 8.54 -8.78 -10.57
CA ILE A 58 7.61 -8.06 -11.46
C ILE A 58 7.59 -6.57 -11.13
N ILE A 59 7.49 -6.24 -9.84
CA ILE A 59 7.42 -4.86 -9.36
C ILE A 59 8.73 -4.12 -9.66
N ASP A 60 9.87 -4.73 -9.32
CA ASP A 60 11.18 -4.08 -9.40
C ASP A 60 11.72 -4.06 -10.83
N GLU A 61 11.75 -5.21 -11.54
CA GLU A 61 12.43 -5.33 -12.85
C GLU A 61 11.51 -5.01 -14.04
N TYR A 62 10.28 -5.53 -14.06
CA TYR A 62 9.39 -5.35 -15.21
C TYR A 62 8.63 -4.01 -15.18
N LEU A 63 8.22 -3.57 -13.98
CA LEU A 63 7.46 -2.34 -13.80
C LEU A 63 8.34 -1.15 -13.38
N GLY A 64 9.61 -1.39 -12.99
CA GLY A 64 10.54 -0.34 -12.57
C GLY A 64 10.09 0.40 -11.30
N MET A 65 9.24 -0.22 -10.49
CA MET A 65 8.73 0.38 -9.26
C MET A 65 9.78 0.23 -8.15
N ARG A 66 9.79 1.19 -7.22
CA ARG A 66 10.68 1.14 -6.05
C ARG A 66 9.87 1.28 -4.78
N LYS A 67 10.26 0.56 -3.73
CA LYS A 67 9.66 0.73 -2.40
C LYS A 67 10.01 2.12 -1.86
N LEU A 68 8.99 2.94 -1.62
CA LEU A 68 9.15 4.23 -0.94
C LEU A 68 8.95 4.04 0.56
N CYS A 69 9.89 4.55 1.37
CA CYS A 69 9.66 4.72 2.80
C CYS A 69 8.81 5.98 3.01
N GLY A 70 7.76 5.87 3.84
CA GLY A 70 6.98 7.04 4.24
C GLY A 70 7.86 8.01 5.04
N LYS A 71 7.73 9.32 4.77
CA LYS A 71 8.37 10.37 5.57
C LYS A 71 7.49 10.67 6.78
N TRP A 72 8.08 10.76 7.98
CA TRP A 72 7.36 11.18 9.18
C TRP A 72 6.88 12.62 9.03
N VAL A 73 5.59 12.85 9.26
CA VAL A 73 4.97 14.17 9.26
C VAL A 73 4.53 14.48 10.70
N PRO A 74 4.93 15.62 11.30
CA PRO A 74 4.67 15.90 12.71
C PRO A 74 3.20 15.90 13.13
N ARG A 75 2.29 16.35 12.24
CA ARG A 75 0.84 16.26 12.46
C ARG A 75 0.07 16.33 11.15
N GLU A 76 -1.15 15.80 11.17
CA GLU A 76 -2.12 16.02 10.09
C GLU A 76 -2.79 17.39 10.24
N LEU A 77 -2.74 18.19 9.18
CA LEU A 77 -3.26 19.55 9.17
C LEU A 77 -4.67 19.59 8.58
N THR A 78 -5.55 20.40 9.17
CA THR A 78 -6.85 20.74 8.59
C THR A 78 -6.67 21.60 7.33
N PHE A 79 -7.74 21.74 6.54
CA PHE A 79 -7.72 22.59 5.34
C PHE A 79 -7.32 24.04 5.70
N ASP A 80 -7.96 24.63 6.71
CA ASP A 80 -7.68 26.02 7.12
C ASP A 80 -6.25 26.19 7.63
N GLN A 81 -5.70 25.19 8.35
CA GLN A 81 -4.30 25.21 8.79
C GLN A 81 -3.32 25.16 7.61
N LYS A 82 -3.66 24.46 6.52
CA LYS A 82 -2.84 24.45 5.31
C LYS A 82 -2.91 25.81 4.61
N GLN A 83 -4.10 26.39 4.53
CA GLN A 83 -4.30 27.69 3.89
C GLN A 83 -3.52 28.78 4.64
N GLY A 84 -3.67 28.88 5.97
CA GLY A 84 -2.91 29.86 6.75
C GLY A 84 -1.40 29.71 6.59
N ARG A 85 -0.88 28.48 6.51
CA ARG A 85 0.56 28.25 6.24
C ARG A 85 0.99 28.72 4.86
N VAL A 86 0.14 28.58 3.84
CA VAL A 86 0.43 29.06 2.47
C VAL A 86 0.46 30.58 2.49
N ASP A 87 -0.54 31.22 3.08
CA ASP A 87 -0.67 32.68 3.13
C ASP A 87 0.52 33.31 3.90
N ASP A 88 0.86 32.75 5.07
CA ASP A 88 2.02 33.18 5.87
C ASP A 88 3.33 33.04 5.09
N SER A 89 3.49 31.93 4.36
CA SER A 89 4.70 31.66 3.56
C SER A 89 4.81 32.62 2.37
N GLU A 90 3.70 32.92 1.70
CA GLU A 90 3.66 33.87 0.59
C GLU A 90 3.99 35.29 1.05
N GLN A 91 3.46 35.71 2.20
CA GLN A 91 3.80 37.00 2.80
C GLN A 91 5.30 37.06 3.16
N CYS A 92 5.83 36.00 3.79
CA CYS A 92 7.25 35.91 4.10
C CYS A 92 8.12 36.01 2.85
N LEU A 93 7.73 35.31 1.78
CA LEU A 93 8.46 35.32 0.50
C LEU A 93 8.52 36.72 -0.09
N LYS A 94 7.39 37.46 -0.15
CA LYS A 94 7.35 38.84 -0.65
C LYS A 94 8.32 39.76 0.09
N MET A 95 8.40 39.63 1.42
CA MET A 95 9.34 40.42 2.24
C MET A 95 10.81 40.07 1.95
N VAL A 96 11.11 38.78 1.78
CA VAL A 96 12.45 38.29 1.44
C VAL A 96 12.87 38.74 0.04
N GLU A 97 11.98 38.68 -0.94
CA GLU A 97 12.26 39.08 -2.32
C GLU A 97 12.47 40.59 -2.46
N HIS A 98 11.74 41.40 -1.69
CA HIS A 98 11.87 42.85 -1.72
C HIS A 98 13.24 43.33 -1.21
N ASN A 99 13.71 42.82 -0.06
CA ASN A 99 15.04 43.13 0.46
C ASN A 99 15.54 42.04 1.41
N LYS A 100 16.16 41.01 0.83
CA LYS A 100 16.68 39.86 1.56
C LYS A 100 17.70 40.24 2.65
N SER A 101 18.59 41.18 2.38
CA SER A 101 19.66 41.56 3.31
C SER A 101 19.13 42.24 4.58
N GLU A 102 18.21 43.21 4.43
CA GLU A 102 17.63 43.88 5.59
C GLU A 102 16.64 42.98 6.33
N TYR A 103 15.89 42.14 5.60
CA TYR A 103 14.97 41.17 6.21
C TYR A 103 15.73 40.20 7.13
N LEU A 104 16.80 39.56 6.63
CA LEU A 104 17.59 38.61 7.41
C LEU A 104 18.35 39.27 8.55
N ARG A 105 18.83 40.51 8.37
CA ARG A 105 19.51 41.27 9.43
C ARG A 105 18.64 41.48 10.67
N ARG A 106 17.32 41.61 10.49
CA ARG A 106 16.36 41.86 11.58
C ARG A 106 15.67 40.60 12.08
N TYR A 107 15.87 39.46 11.43
CA TYR A 107 15.15 38.23 11.72
C TYR A 107 15.75 37.54 12.96
N VAL A 108 14.99 37.51 14.06
CA VAL A 108 15.36 36.84 15.32
C VAL A 108 14.29 35.80 15.64
N THR A 109 14.69 34.57 15.98
CA THR A 109 13.78 33.48 16.34
C THR A 109 14.20 32.81 17.65
N MET A 110 13.24 32.25 18.38
CA MET A 110 13.47 31.46 19.58
C MET A 110 12.53 30.27 19.59
N GLY A 111 13.07 29.09 19.90
CA GLY A 111 12.31 27.86 20.07
C GLY A 111 12.71 27.21 21.39
N LYS A 112 11.73 26.83 22.19
CA LYS A 112 11.95 26.01 23.37
C LYS A 112 11.87 24.54 22.97
N THR A 113 12.88 23.75 23.34
CA THR A 113 12.83 22.29 23.23
C THR A 113 12.17 21.70 24.46
#